data_AF-A0A2H5NUZ8-F1
#
_entry.id   AF-A0A2H5NUZ8-F1
#
_cell.length_a   1.000
_cell.length_b   1.000
_cell.length_c   1.000
_cell.angle_alpha   90.00
_cell.angle_beta   90.00
_cell.angle_gamma   90.00
#
_symmetry.space_group_name_H-M   'P 1'
#
loop_
_entity.id
_entity.type
_entity.pdbx_description
1 polymer ?
#
loop_
_entity_poly.entity_id
_entity_poly.type
_entity_poly.pdbx_seq_one_letter_code
_entity_poly.pdbx_strand_id
1 'polypeptide(L)'
;MKVQRLPNSKTKTAFAAIIMKKAFHSASGQLSNSPQGICNVRMSGEELMSRLLDRKWALTSPDSKIHQIKLFTTTEKHGGGPLGGISFLNNTCPFLGDDMIMRDEDRCFYVVRDDLLHPLVNGNKARKMDALLPLLEDHIVTDLVTCGGCQSAHATAVAVSCAERGLKSHLLLRGEQPQILTGYNLISTIYGKVTYVPRTHYAHRIEMLKSYANLVAGNNGDVVWCNEIFEASLTAQKSRASCLGQMDAHKGIDNCRKKVLIVNEGAGDAVALLGVFRLLQYLSQDHLLGRKRAIKFVVDAGTGTTAVGLGLGAICLGCVPLFNTLLVKLLPWEVTAIALVDTIDGYKQQEKNLISEFKRLFGFLLKKSSLNEVDGEIVHWVERCRPRKFGNVLEGEIEACHRIAQLTGILVDPVYTLAAWEMATLLSDEKLKQDADVVMLHTGGTLGMFGLAQRYKSSFHSLKDGAFPSNR
;
A
#
# COMPACT_ATOMS: atom_id res chain seq x y z
N MET A 1 45.68 29.66 -38.37
CA MET A 1 45.55 29.71 -39.85
C MET A 1 44.43 28.76 -40.24
N LYS A 2 43.32 29.06 -40.92
CA LYS A 2 42.76 30.15 -41.76
C LYS A 2 41.29 30.38 -41.30
N VAL A 3 40.79 31.59 -41.05
CA VAL A 3 40.10 32.54 -42.00
C VAL A 3 38.91 31.84 -42.72
N GLN A 4 37.62 32.23 -42.61
CA GLN A 4 37.00 33.51 -43.04
C GLN A 4 35.52 33.65 -42.58
N ARG A 5 34.85 34.75 -42.94
CA ARG A 5 33.77 35.52 -42.28
C ARG A 5 32.29 35.30 -42.75
N LEU A 6 31.35 35.60 -41.83
CA LEU A 6 30.01 36.29 -41.92
C LEU A 6 28.83 35.62 -42.67
N PRO A 7 27.52 35.99 -42.46
CA PRO A 7 26.97 37.19 -41.78
C PRO A 7 25.76 36.98 -40.79
N ASN A 8 25.45 38.05 -40.05
CA ASN A 8 24.18 38.32 -39.33
C ASN A 8 22.95 38.28 -40.28
N SER A 9 21.85 37.65 -39.87
CA SER A 9 20.52 38.28 -39.91
C SER A 9 19.50 37.57 -39.02
N LYS A 10 18.62 38.40 -38.46
CA LYS A 10 17.52 38.11 -37.53
C LYS A 10 16.48 37.17 -38.17
N THR A 11 16.01 36.14 -37.46
CA THR A 11 14.56 35.85 -37.27
C THR A 11 14.29 34.57 -36.48
N LYS A 12 13.20 34.64 -35.68
CA LYS A 12 12.32 33.55 -35.19
C LYS A 12 12.80 32.67 -34.02
N THR A 13 12.52 33.12 -32.78
CA THR A 13 11.60 32.41 -31.85
C THR A 13 11.06 33.38 -30.78
N ALA A 14 9.92 33.99 -31.06
CA ALA A 14 9.07 34.62 -30.05
C ALA A 14 7.68 34.69 -30.65
N PHE A 15 6.78 33.77 -30.28
CA PHE A 15 5.32 33.93 -30.34
C PHE A 15 4.69 32.67 -29.72
N ALA A 16 4.66 32.63 -28.39
CA ALA A 16 3.80 31.76 -27.60
C ALA A 16 2.90 32.68 -26.75
N ALA A 17 1.92 33.30 -27.41
CA ALA A 17 0.80 34.01 -26.82
C ALA A 17 -0.19 34.30 -27.96
N ILE A 18 -1.50 34.23 -27.68
CA ILE A 18 -2.65 34.25 -28.61
C ILE A 18 -2.90 32.81 -29.12
N ILE A 19 -3.91 32.09 -28.63
CA ILE A 19 -5.34 32.33 -28.89
C ILE A 19 -6.17 32.19 -27.60
N MET A 20 -6.58 33.34 -27.06
CA MET A 20 -7.77 33.51 -26.22
C MET A 20 -8.49 34.74 -26.79
N LYS A 21 -9.83 34.69 -26.91
CA LYS A 21 -10.79 35.68 -27.48
C LYS A 21 -11.24 35.48 -28.93
N LYS A 22 -12.40 34.85 -29.07
CA LYS A 22 -13.64 35.25 -29.79
C LYS A 22 -14.57 34.02 -29.69
N ALA A 23 -15.79 34.07 -29.14
CA ALA A 23 -16.82 35.07 -29.35
C ALA A 23 -17.71 35.25 -28.10
N PHE A 24 -18.06 36.51 -27.84
CA PHE A 24 -19.19 36.94 -27.04
C PHE A 24 -20.06 37.85 -27.92
N HIS A 25 -21.35 37.88 -27.61
CA HIS A 25 -22.52 38.53 -28.27
C HIS A 25 -23.32 37.53 -29.12
N SER A 26 -24.60 37.24 -28.87
CA SER A 26 -25.64 38.03 -28.18
C SER A 26 -26.78 37.12 -27.68
N ALA A 27 -27.20 37.27 -26.41
CA ALA A 27 -28.59 37.12 -25.96
C ALA A 27 -28.70 37.71 -24.54
N SER A 28 -29.01 39.00 -24.48
CA SER A 28 -29.38 39.71 -23.26
C SER A 28 -30.83 39.36 -22.91
N GLY A 29 -31.03 38.63 -21.81
CA GLY A 29 -32.34 38.40 -21.18
C GLY A 29 -32.17 38.38 -19.67
N GLN A 30 -32.41 39.53 -19.04
CA GLN A 30 -32.73 39.79 -17.62
C GLN A 30 -32.17 38.81 -16.57
N LEU A 31 -31.10 39.23 -15.85
CA LEU A 31 -30.74 38.67 -14.55
C LEU A 31 -31.75 39.14 -13.49
N SER A 32 -32.60 38.24 -13.02
CA SER A 32 -33.21 38.33 -11.69
C SER A 32 -32.22 37.76 -10.67
N ASN A 33 -31.79 38.59 -9.71
CA ASN A 33 -31.03 38.16 -8.55
C ASN A 33 -31.83 37.11 -7.75
N SER A 34 -31.33 35.88 -7.68
CA SER A 34 -31.66 34.94 -6.61
C SER A 34 -30.35 34.33 -6.09
N PRO A 35 -30.14 34.25 -4.76
CA PRO A 35 -28.96 33.58 -4.22
C PRO A 35 -29.16 32.08 -4.46
N GLN A 36 -28.37 31.51 -5.38
CA GLN A 36 -28.34 30.06 -5.57
C GLN A 36 -27.82 29.42 -4.28
N GLY A 37 -28.75 28.84 -3.54
CA GLY A 37 -28.48 27.99 -2.40
C GLY A 37 -27.59 26.83 -2.81
N ILE A 38 -26.54 26.61 -2.03
CA ILE A 38 -25.74 25.40 -2.04
C ILE A 38 -26.71 24.24 -1.80
N CYS A 39 -26.85 23.36 -2.78
CA CYS A 39 -27.74 22.20 -2.70
C CYS A 39 -27.18 21.24 -1.64
N ASN A 40 -27.78 21.26 -0.44
CA ASN A 40 -27.58 20.27 0.62
C ASN A 40 -28.21 18.94 0.17
N VAL A 41 -27.45 18.12 -0.55
CA VAL A 41 -27.82 16.73 -0.81
C VAL A 41 -27.24 15.87 0.31
N ARG A 42 -28.11 15.16 1.03
CA ARG A 42 -27.74 14.12 1.98
C ARG A 42 -26.99 13.03 1.20
N MET A 43 -25.66 13.03 1.27
CA MET A 43 -24.84 12.11 0.47
C MET A 43 -25.15 10.67 0.86
N SER A 44 -25.47 9.83 -0.13
CA SER A 44 -25.61 8.40 0.09
C SER A 44 -24.24 7.84 0.45
N GLY A 45 -24.25 6.71 1.15
CA GLY A 45 -23.01 6.02 1.48
C GLY A 45 -22.15 5.68 0.26
N GLU A 46 -22.78 5.36 -0.86
CA GLU A 46 -22.13 5.00 -2.12
C GLU A 46 -21.32 6.17 -2.66
N GLU A 47 -21.83 7.39 -2.48
CA GLU A 47 -21.15 8.61 -2.88
C GLU A 47 -19.96 8.95 -1.97
N LEU A 48 -19.98 8.54 -0.70
CA LEU A 48 -18.82 8.67 0.18
C LEU A 48 -17.67 7.73 -0.23
N MET A 49 -17.99 6.47 -0.57
CA MET A 49 -16.98 5.53 -1.08
C MET A 49 -16.43 5.97 -2.43
N SER A 50 -17.31 6.38 -3.36
CA SER A 50 -16.88 6.98 -4.63
C SER A 50 -15.96 8.17 -4.36
N ARG A 51 -16.31 9.09 -3.45
CA ARG A 51 -15.41 10.19 -3.09
C ARG A 51 -14.07 9.73 -2.50
N LEU A 52 -14.03 8.67 -1.70
CA LEU A 52 -12.79 8.15 -1.11
C LEU A 52 -11.93 7.38 -2.11
N LEU A 53 -12.53 6.71 -3.09
CA LEU A 53 -11.84 5.97 -4.14
C LEU A 53 -11.43 6.87 -5.33
N ASP A 54 -12.27 7.85 -5.66
CA ASP A 54 -12.14 8.76 -6.82
C ASP A 54 -11.42 10.07 -6.47
N ARG A 55 -10.97 10.24 -5.22
CA ARG A 55 -10.08 11.35 -4.85
C ARG A 55 -8.71 11.23 -5.52
N LYS A 56 -7.96 12.33 -5.57
CA LYS A 56 -6.57 12.27 -5.99
C LYS A 56 -5.75 11.37 -5.05
N TRP A 57 -4.90 10.53 -5.61
CA TRP A 57 -3.90 9.80 -4.83
C TRP A 57 -3.01 10.77 -4.05
N ALA A 58 -2.73 10.43 -2.79
CA ALA A 58 -1.74 11.09 -1.96
C ALA A 58 -0.32 10.87 -2.50
N LEU A 59 -0.12 9.78 -3.25
CA LEU A 59 1.08 9.50 -4.02
C LEU A 59 1.10 10.31 -5.32
N THR A 60 2.24 10.91 -5.64
CA THR A 60 2.43 11.67 -6.89
C THR A 60 2.31 10.80 -8.15
N SER A 61 2.78 9.55 -8.07
CA SER A 61 2.70 8.56 -9.16
C SER A 61 2.15 7.25 -8.60
N PRO A 62 0.81 7.06 -8.61
CA PRO A 62 0.17 5.89 -8.02
C PRO A 62 0.21 4.64 -8.91
N ASP A 63 0.62 4.77 -10.17
CA ASP A 63 0.62 3.68 -11.14
C ASP A 63 1.71 2.66 -10.82
N SER A 64 1.31 1.39 -10.68
CA SER A 64 2.25 0.29 -10.49
C SER A 64 2.75 -0.21 -11.83
N LYS A 65 4.07 -0.37 -11.94
CA LYS A 65 4.66 -1.16 -13.02
C LYS A 65 4.36 -2.64 -12.78
N ILE A 66 4.12 -3.39 -13.85
CA ILE A 66 3.94 -4.84 -13.81
C ILE A 66 5.07 -5.46 -14.62
N HIS A 67 5.81 -6.37 -14.00
CA HIS A 67 6.84 -7.16 -14.67
C HIS A 67 6.35 -8.60 -14.85
N GLN A 68 6.88 -9.32 -15.83
CA GLN A 68 6.66 -10.76 -16.01
C GLN A 68 7.96 -11.51 -15.74
N ILE A 69 7.90 -12.53 -14.88
CA ILE A 69 9.02 -13.38 -14.52
C ILE A 69 8.81 -14.74 -15.18
N LYS A 70 9.69 -15.07 -16.14
CA LYS A 70 9.71 -16.38 -16.78
C LYS A 70 10.59 -17.35 -16.00
N LEU A 71 10.14 -18.60 -15.90
CA LEU A 71 10.77 -19.68 -15.15
C LEU A 71 11.42 -20.67 -16.12
N PHE A 72 12.68 -21.02 -15.84
CA PHE A 72 13.43 -22.03 -16.60
C PHE A 72 13.96 -23.10 -15.67
N THR A 73 13.76 -24.38 -16.00
CA THR A 73 14.39 -25.46 -15.24
C THR A 73 15.88 -25.55 -15.60
N THR A 74 16.74 -25.61 -14.58
CA THR A 74 18.19 -25.79 -14.74
C THR A 74 18.63 -27.17 -14.25
N THR A 75 19.61 -27.75 -14.93
CA THR A 75 20.24 -29.02 -14.53
C THR A 75 21.10 -28.88 -13.26
N GLU A 76 21.58 -27.67 -12.96
CA GLU A 76 22.32 -27.36 -11.74
C GLU A 76 21.37 -27.10 -10.56
N LYS A 77 21.45 -27.95 -9.53
CA LYS A 77 20.78 -27.74 -8.24
C LYS A 77 21.65 -26.84 -7.35
N HIS A 78 21.51 -25.54 -7.49
CA HIS A 78 22.10 -24.59 -6.53
C HIS A 78 21.18 -24.42 -5.32
N GLY A 79 21.57 -24.99 -4.18
CA GLY A 79 20.90 -24.83 -2.88
C GLY A 79 19.66 -25.70 -2.66
N GLY A 80 19.43 -26.09 -1.40
CA GLY A 80 18.21 -26.77 -0.97
C GLY A 80 17.09 -25.78 -0.67
N GLY A 81 15.92 -25.96 -1.30
CA GLY A 81 14.74 -25.11 -1.07
C GLY A 81 13.77 -25.07 -2.27
N PRO A 82 12.68 -24.28 -2.17
CA PRO A 82 11.62 -24.21 -3.19
C PRO A 82 12.09 -23.70 -4.55
N LEU A 83 13.22 -22.97 -4.60
CA LEU A 83 13.77 -22.37 -5.82
C LEU A 83 14.90 -23.20 -6.46
N GLY A 84 15.18 -24.40 -5.91
CA GLY A 84 16.27 -25.25 -6.36
C GLY A 84 16.06 -25.74 -7.79
N GLY A 85 17.01 -25.47 -8.68
CA GLY A 85 16.92 -25.88 -10.09
C GLY A 85 15.99 -25.02 -10.94
N ILE A 86 15.63 -23.81 -10.49
CA ILE A 86 14.83 -22.84 -11.25
C ILE A 86 15.69 -21.60 -11.52
N SER A 87 15.72 -21.11 -12.76
CA SER A 87 16.28 -19.81 -13.14
C SER A 87 15.17 -18.85 -13.57
N PHE A 88 15.46 -17.54 -13.53
CA PHE A 88 14.50 -16.48 -13.76
C PHE A 88 14.96 -15.55 -14.88
N LEU A 89 14.02 -15.09 -15.69
CA LEU A 89 14.21 -13.97 -16.62
C LEU A 89 13.13 -12.93 -16.39
N ASN A 90 13.52 -11.67 -16.22
CA ASN A 90 12.60 -10.57 -16.01
C ASN A 90 12.29 -9.84 -17.32
N ASN A 91 11.03 -9.83 -17.72
CA ASN A 91 10.49 -8.95 -18.74
C ASN A 91 9.82 -7.74 -18.08
N THR A 92 10.44 -6.57 -18.26
CA THR A 92 9.99 -5.31 -17.62
C THR A 92 8.85 -4.61 -18.36
N CYS A 93 8.54 -5.04 -19.58
CA CYS A 93 7.47 -4.49 -20.42
C CYS A 93 6.65 -5.65 -21.01
N PRO A 94 5.94 -6.42 -20.18
CA PRO A 94 5.10 -7.51 -20.68
C PRO A 94 3.91 -6.97 -21.47
N PHE A 95 3.38 -7.81 -22.36
CA PHE A 95 2.06 -7.59 -22.92
C PHE A 95 1.02 -7.72 -21.80
N LEU A 96 0.09 -6.78 -21.75
CA LEU A 96 -1.00 -6.71 -20.78
C LEU A 96 -2.33 -6.58 -21.53
N GLY A 97 -3.44 -6.70 -20.82
CA GLY A 97 -4.76 -6.67 -21.43
C GLY A 97 -5.01 -7.87 -22.33
N ASP A 98 -5.78 -7.70 -23.40
CA ASP A 98 -6.19 -8.81 -24.27
C ASP A 98 -5.01 -9.55 -24.91
N ASP A 99 -3.85 -8.88 -24.99
CA ASP A 99 -2.59 -9.46 -25.46
C ASP A 99 -1.90 -10.39 -24.42
N MET A 100 -2.40 -10.48 -23.18
CA MET A 100 -1.97 -11.51 -22.21
C MET A 100 -2.44 -12.90 -22.65
N ILE A 101 -3.56 -12.96 -23.37
CA ILE A 101 -4.07 -14.19 -23.97
C ILE A 101 -3.24 -14.41 -25.24
N MET A 102 -2.64 -15.59 -25.41
CA MET A 102 -1.94 -16.06 -26.64
C MET A 102 -0.41 -16.21 -26.61
N ARG A 103 0.21 -16.67 -25.50
CA ARG A 103 1.45 -17.49 -25.61
C ARG A 103 1.43 -18.66 -24.63
N ASP A 104 0.83 -19.74 -25.11
CA ASP A 104 0.97 -21.11 -24.59
C ASP A 104 2.47 -21.43 -24.38
N GLU A 105 2.79 -22.13 -23.28
CA GLU A 105 4.06 -22.86 -22.96
C GLU A 105 5.04 -22.28 -21.92
N ASP A 106 5.08 -20.97 -21.64
CA ASP A 106 6.07 -20.44 -20.67
C ASP A 106 5.52 -20.37 -19.23
N ARG A 107 6.07 -21.20 -18.34
CA ARG A 107 5.89 -21.10 -16.89
C ARG A 107 6.29 -19.70 -16.41
N CYS A 108 5.35 -18.89 -15.96
CA CYS A 108 5.63 -17.52 -15.52
C CYS A 108 4.65 -17.02 -14.44
N PHE A 109 5.04 -15.93 -13.79
CA PHE A 109 4.16 -15.12 -12.94
C PHE A 109 4.41 -13.64 -13.20
N TYR A 110 3.46 -12.80 -12.80
CA TYR A 110 3.60 -11.35 -12.87
C TYR A 110 3.94 -10.76 -11.50
N VAL A 111 4.65 -9.64 -11.49
CA VAL A 111 5.02 -8.92 -10.26
C VAL A 111 4.53 -7.47 -10.36
N VAL A 112 3.60 -7.10 -9.48
CA VAL A 112 3.18 -5.70 -9.29
C VAL A 112 4.23 -5.00 -8.44
N ARG A 113 4.96 -4.06 -9.04
CA ARG A 113 6.13 -3.37 -8.46
C ARG A 113 5.76 -2.20 -7.56
N ASP A 114 4.94 -2.47 -6.55
CA ASP A 114 4.56 -1.45 -5.55
C ASP A 114 5.77 -0.98 -4.73
N ASP A 115 6.87 -1.76 -4.70
CA ASP A 115 8.15 -1.34 -4.12
C ASP A 115 8.75 -0.09 -4.78
N LEU A 116 8.31 0.28 -5.99
CA LEU A 116 8.81 1.44 -6.73
C LEU A 116 7.95 2.71 -6.55
N LEU A 117 6.86 2.66 -5.78
CA LEU A 117 5.92 3.78 -5.65
C LEU A 117 6.50 5.04 -5.01
N HIS A 118 7.44 4.85 -4.09
CA HIS A 118 8.07 5.93 -3.35
C HIS A 118 9.49 5.51 -2.94
N PRO A 119 10.49 6.41 -2.88
CA PRO A 119 11.85 6.06 -2.48
C PRO A 119 11.97 5.52 -1.05
N LEU A 120 11.09 5.95 -0.13
CA LEU A 120 11.15 5.60 1.30
C LEU A 120 9.87 4.97 1.87
N VAL A 121 8.74 5.17 1.19
CA VAL A 121 7.40 4.73 1.62
C VAL A 121 6.95 3.66 0.65
N ASN A 122 7.73 2.59 0.55
CA ASN A 122 7.62 1.63 -0.53
C ASN A 122 6.48 0.63 -0.29
N GLY A 123 6.01 0.02 -1.37
CA GLY A 123 5.23 -1.20 -1.32
C GLY A 123 3.82 -1.00 -0.76
N ASN A 124 3.35 -2.02 -0.04
CA ASN A 124 1.97 -2.03 0.45
C ASN A 124 1.68 -0.94 1.50
N LYS A 125 2.72 -0.39 2.15
CA LYS A 125 2.54 0.70 3.13
C LYS A 125 2.15 2.00 2.44
N ALA A 126 2.67 2.27 1.24
CA ALA A 126 2.26 3.40 0.41
C ALA A 126 0.76 3.38 0.15
N ARG A 127 0.21 2.22 -0.24
CA ARG A 127 -1.22 2.02 -0.48
C ARG A 127 -2.06 2.27 0.75
N LYS A 128 -1.68 1.70 1.90
CA LYS A 128 -2.40 1.92 3.16
C LYS A 128 -2.36 3.39 3.58
N MET A 129 -1.20 4.04 3.47
CA MET A 129 -1.08 5.46 3.78
C MET A 129 -1.91 6.32 2.83
N ASP A 130 -2.00 5.97 1.54
CA ASP A 130 -2.88 6.67 0.61
C ASP A 130 -4.34 6.70 1.08
N ALA A 131 -4.80 5.64 1.76
CA ALA A 131 -6.13 5.62 2.39
C ALA A 131 -6.23 6.56 3.61
N LEU A 132 -5.20 6.54 4.46
CA LEU A 132 -5.20 7.23 5.75
C LEU A 132 -4.91 8.73 5.66
N LEU A 133 -3.98 9.13 4.78
CA LEU A 133 -3.41 10.49 4.76
C LEU A 133 -4.46 11.58 4.61
N PRO A 134 -5.45 11.48 3.70
CA PRO A 134 -6.41 12.57 3.56
C PRO A 134 -7.38 12.65 4.74
N LEU A 135 -7.57 11.57 5.52
CA LEU A 135 -8.30 11.66 6.78
C LEU A 135 -7.53 12.48 7.81
N LEU A 136 -6.19 12.44 7.79
CA LEU A 136 -5.38 13.30 8.67
C LEU A 136 -5.62 14.77 8.33
N GLU A 137 -5.66 15.09 7.04
CA GLU A 137 -5.84 16.44 6.51
C GLU A 137 -7.27 16.96 6.78
N ASP A 138 -8.30 16.19 6.42
CA ASP A 138 -9.72 16.55 6.59
C ASP A 138 -10.09 16.82 8.06
N HIS A 139 -9.40 16.15 8.98
CA HIS A 139 -9.65 16.25 10.40
C HIS A 139 -8.69 17.18 11.14
N ILE A 140 -7.78 17.87 10.44
CA ILE A 140 -6.81 18.79 11.03
C ILE A 140 -6.03 18.10 12.16
N VAL A 141 -5.60 16.85 11.91
CA VAL A 141 -4.73 16.12 12.82
C VAL A 141 -3.40 16.86 12.91
N THR A 142 -2.84 16.98 14.12
CA THR A 142 -1.54 17.65 14.34
C THR A 142 -0.42 16.65 14.57
N ASP A 143 -0.73 15.54 15.24
CA ASP A 143 0.23 14.52 15.64
C ASP A 143 -0.34 13.12 15.35
N LEU A 144 0.52 12.19 14.95
CA LEU A 144 0.17 10.79 14.72
C LEU A 144 1.05 9.89 15.59
N VAL A 145 0.43 8.99 16.34
CA VAL A 145 1.10 8.00 17.19
C VAL A 145 0.88 6.61 16.63
N THR A 146 1.96 5.86 16.44
CA THR A 146 1.90 4.46 16.00
C THR A 146 3.03 3.64 16.63
N CYS A 147 3.03 2.33 16.36
CA CYS A 147 4.06 1.41 16.84
C CYS A 147 4.53 0.43 15.75
N GLY A 148 5.64 -0.25 16.03
CA GLY A 148 6.16 -1.30 15.18
C GLY A 148 7.44 -1.94 15.73
N GLY A 149 7.97 -2.94 15.03
CA GLY A 149 9.33 -3.42 15.27
C GLY A 149 10.41 -2.39 14.96
N CYS A 150 11.64 -2.63 15.44
CA CYS A 150 12.79 -1.74 15.22
C CYS A 150 13.05 -1.41 13.73
N GLN A 151 12.87 -2.39 12.82
CA GLN A 151 13.00 -2.23 11.36
C GLN A 151 11.62 -2.17 10.67
N SER A 152 10.64 -1.51 11.29
CA SER A 152 9.28 -1.44 10.76
C SER A 152 9.15 -0.52 9.54
N ALA A 153 8.81 -1.11 8.39
CA ALA A 153 8.44 -0.38 7.18
C ALA A 153 7.20 0.51 7.41
N HIS A 154 6.26 0.08 8.27
CA HIS A 154 5.08 0.86 8.64
C HIS A 154 5.44 2.13 9.41
N ALA A 155 6.29 2.02 10.43
CA ALA A 155 6.70 3.19 11.22
C ALA A 155 7.42 4.23 10.34
N THR A 156 8.26 3.76 9.41
CA THR A 156 8.92 4.63 8.43
C THR A 156 7.91 5.29 7.49
N ALA A 157 6.96 4.52 6.97
CA ALA A 157 5.90 5.03 6.10
C ALA A 157 5.11 6.16 6.76
N VAL A 158 4.74 5.97 8.03
CA VAL A 158 4.06 6.99 8.83
C VAL A 158 4.95 8.21 9.03
N ALA A 159 6.20 8.05 9.47
CA ALA A 159 7.07 9.19 9.75
C ALA A 159 7.34 10.06 8.53
N VAL A 160 7.68 9.44 7.39
CA VAL A 160 7.94 10.15 6.14
C VAL A 160 6.66 10.85 5.66
N SER A 161 5.54 10.14 5.61
CA SER A 161 4.28 10.71 5.10
C SER A 161 3.75 11.86 5.97
N CYS A 162 3.97 11.79 7.29
CA CYS A 162 3.66 12.88 8.23
C CYS A 162 4.55 14.09 8.00
N ALA A 163 5.87 13.89 7.92
CA ALA A 163 6.82 14.97 7.73
C ALA A 163 6.59 15.73 6.41
N GLU A 164 6.27 15.03 5.33
CA GLU A 164 5.90 15.62 4.03
C GLU A 164 4.68 16.55 4.11
N ARG A 165 3.85 16.40 5.15
CA ARG A 165 2.62 17.16 5.38
C ARG A 165 2.70 18.13 6.56
N GLY A 166 3.88 18.26 7.17
CA GLY A 166 4.06 19.09 8.36
C GLY A 166 3.42 18.53 9.63
N LEU A 167 3.07 17.25 9.65
CA LEU A 167 2.53 16.54 10.82
C LEU A 167 3.65 15.97 11.68
N LYS A 168 3.45 15.92 12.99
CA LYS A 168 4.41 15.28 13.91
C LYS A 168 4.10 13.80 14.03
N SER A 169 5.11 12.96 13.86
CA SER A 169 4.97 11.52 14.05
C SER A 169 5.69 11.05 15.32
N HIS A 170 5.03 10.17 16.06
CA HIS A 170 5.53 9.55 17.27
C HIS A 170 5.53 8.03 17.10
N LEU A 171 6.72 7.43 17.11
CA LEU A 171 6.93 6.04 16.76
C LEU A 171 7.41 5.24 17.98
N LEU A 172 6.57 4.36 18.50
CA LEU A 172 6.91 3.47 19.60
C LEU A 172 7.47 2.15 19.06
N LEU A 173 8.80 2.02 19.07
CA LEU A 173 9.50 0.90 18.45
C LEU A 173 9.87 -0.19 19.46
N ARG A 174 9.50 -1.44 19.17
CA ARG A 174 9.78 -2.59 20.03
C ARG A 174 11.27 -2.92 20.08
N GLY A 175 11.80 -3.05 21.30
CA GLY A 175 13.16 -3.53 21.56
C GLY A 175 14.09 -2.42 22.07
N GLU A 176 15.38 -2.67 21.96
CA GLU A 176 16.44 -1.75 22.35
C GLU A 176 16.89 -0.89 21.17
N GLN A 177 17.45 0.28 21.48
CA GLN A 177 18.06 1.14 20.47
C GLN A 177 19.33 0.50 19.91
N PRO A 178 19.45 0.32 18.58
CA PRO A 178 20.69 -0.13 17.97
C PRO A 178 21.81 0.88 18.19
N GLN A 179 23.04 0.41 18.37
CA GLN A 179 24.23 1.29 18.46
C GLN A 179 24.41 2.14 17.19
N ILE A 180 24.16 1.54 16.02
CA ILE A 180 24.21 2.22 14.73
C ILE A 180 22.84 2.03 14.07
N LEU A 181 22.16 3.13 13.77
CA LEU A 181 20.86 3.12 13.11
C LEU A 181 21.06 2.86 11.61
N THR A 182 20.29 1.93 11.04
CA THR A 182 20.28 1.68 9.59
C THR A 182 18.89 1.37 9.08
N GLY A 183 18.72 1.38 7.76
CA GLY A 183 17.48 0.96 7.10
C GLY A 183 16.27 1.76 7.59
N TYR A 184 15.16 1.06 7.82
CA TYR A 184 13.93 1.68 8.32
C TYR A 184 14.11 2.36 9.68
N ASN A 185 14.96 1.84 10.56
CA ASN A 185 15.17 2.43 11.88
C ASN A 185 15.83 3.83 11.79
N LEU A 186 16.81 3.98 10.90
CA LEU A 186 17.45 5.26 10.64
C LEU A 186 16.45 6.27 10.06
N ILE A 187 15.72 5.88 9.00
CA ILE A 187 14.75 6.79 8.36
C ILE A 187 13.65 7.20 9.34
N SER A 188 13.13 6.25 10.13
CA SER A 188 12.16 6.54 11.19
C SER A 188 12.65 7.60 12.18
N THR A 189 13.93 7.58 12.54
CA THR A 189 14.54 8.54 13.48
C THR A 189 14.81 9.90 12.84
N ILE A 190 15.10 9.94 11.55
CA ILE A 190 15.30 11.19 10.80
C ILE A 190 13.97 11.96 10.65
N TYR A 191 12.90 11.27 10.29
CA TYR A 191 11.61 11.89 9.97
C TYR A 191 10.62 11.97 11.15
N GLY A 192 10.84 11.20 12.21
CA GLY A 192 9.86 11.06 13.30
C GLY A 192 10.49 10.97 14.68
N LYS A 193 9.67 11.16 15.71
CA LYS A 193 10.09 11.01 17.10
C LYS A 193 10.01 9.55 17.52
N VAL A 194 11.16 8.89 17.56
CA VAL A 194 11.27 7.47 17.97
C VAL A 194 11.39 7.34 19.48
N THR A 195 10.68 6.38 20.05
CA THR A 195 10.84 5.92 21.45
C THR A 195 10.93 4.41 21.45
N TYR A 196 12.03 3.87 21.97
CA TYR A 196 12.23 2.43 22.08
C TYR A 196 11.52 1.89 23.32
N VAL A 197 10.76 0.80 23.17
CA VAL A 197 9.88 0.26 24.20
C VAL A 197 10.22 -1.21 24.49
N PRO A 198 10.38 -1.61 25.77
CA PRO A 198 10.57 -3.00 26.15
C PRO A 198 9.46 -3.91 25.63
N ARG A 199 9.82 -5.16 25.31
CA ARG A 199 8.86 -6.14 24.75
C ARG A 199 7.66 -6.41 25.66
N THR A 200 7.85 -6.36 26.97
CA THR A 200 6.78 -6.54 27.97
C THR A 200 5.74 -5.44 27.87
N HIS A 201 6.15 -4.18 27.78
CA HIS A 201 5.24 -3.05 27.60
C HIS A 201 4.61 -3.06 26.20
N TYR A 202 5.37 -3.42 25.16
CA TYR A 202 4.85 -3.55 23.79
C TYR A 202 3.77 -4.63 23.63
N ALA A 203 3.79 -5.69 24.45
CA ALA A 203 2.74 -6.71 24.43
C ALA A 203 1.34 -6.10 24.70
N HIS A 204 1.29 -5.04 25.51
CA HIS A 204 0.08 -4.26 25.83
C HIS A 204 -0.05 -3.02 24.93
N ARG A 205 0.20 -3.19 23.62
CA ARG A 205 0.31 -2.10 22.64
C ARG A 205 -0.86 -1.12 22.62
N ILE A 206 -2.10 -1.57 22.84
CA ILE A 206 -3.29 -0.69 22.82
C ILE A 206 -3.22 0.33 23.96
N GLU A 207 -2.95 -0.13 25.19
CA GLU A 207 -2.81 0.73 26.37
C GLU A 207 -1.58 1.63 26.27
N MET A 208 -0.47 1.08 25.76
CA MET A 208 0.77 1.82 25.49
C MET A 208 0.52 2.99 24.54
N LEU A 209 -0.09 2.73 23.37
CA LEU A 209 -0.40 3.77 22.37
C LEU A 209 -1.34 4.83 22.94
N LYS A 210 -2.40 4.41 23.64
CA LYS A 210 -3.38 5.32 24.24
C LYS A 210 -2.75 6.23 25.29
N SER A 211 -1.96 5.65 26.19
CA SER A 211 -1.29 6.39 27.27
C SER A 211 -0.29 7.40 26.71
N TYR A 212 0.49 7.00 25.70
CA TYR A 212 1.44 7.89 25.04
C TYR A 212 0.73 9.00 24.25
N ALA A 213 -0.35 8.68 23.54
CA ALA A 213 -1.12 9.68 22.80
C ALA A 213 -1.76 10.72 23.72
N ASN A 214 -2.28 10.31 24.88
CA ASN A 214 -2.78 11.24 25.92
C ASN A 214 -1.67 12.16 26.43
N LEU A 215 -0.46 11.64 26.63
CA LEU A 215 0.70 12.45 27.00
C LEU A 215 1.05 13.49 25.93
N VAL A 216 1.01 13.09 24.65
CA VAL A 216 1.28 14.01 23.53
C VAL A 216 0.22 15.10 23.43
N ALA A 217 -1.05 14.72 23.56
CA ALA A 217 -2.21 15.62 23.51
C ALA A 217 -2.18 16.65 24.65
N GLY A 218 -1.78 16.23 25.86
CA GLY A 218 -1.83 17.05 27.06
C GLY A 218 -3.27 17.32 27.51
N ASN A 219 -3.45 18.16 28.55
CA ASN A 219 -4.75 18.38 29.20
C ASN A 219 -5.83 18.96 28.26
N ASN A 220 -5.41 19.68 27.23
CA ASN A 220 -6.32 20.37 26.31
C ASN A 220 -6.38 19.69 24.94
N GLY A 221 -5.65 18.61 24.68
CA GLY A 221 -5.66 17.94 23.37
C GLY A 221 -6.77 16.90 23.23
N ASP A 222 -7.08 16.52 21.99
CA ASP A 222 -7.98 15.43 21.66
C ASP A 222 -7.19 14.21 21.17
N VAL A 223 -7.55 13.02 21.63
CA VAL A 223 -7.00 11.74 21.16
C VAL A 223 -8.11 10.95 20.49
N VAL A 224 -7.85 10.45 19.29
CA VAL A 224 -8.83 9.71 18.50
C VAL A 224 -8.16 8.50 17.87
N TRP A 225 -8.85 7.36 17.83
CA TRP A 225 -8.38 6.21 17.07
C TRP A 225 -8.73 6.34 15.58
N CYS A 226 -7.90 5.78 14.71
CA CYS A 226 -8.09 5.88 13.27
C CYS A 226 -9.46 5.38 12.78
N ASN A 227 -10.05 4.40 13.45
CA ASN A 227 -11.38 3.89 13.10
C ASN A 227 -12.53 4.79 13.61
N GLU A 228 -12.36 5.41 14.78
CA GLU A 228 -13.34 6.34 15.37
C GLU A 228 -13.44 7.65 14.58
N ILE A 229 -12.32 8.13 14.02
CA ILE A 229 -12.30 9.38 13.25
C ILE A 229 -13.23 9.32 12.04
N PHE A 230 -13.33 8.13 11.43
CA PHE A 230 -14.18 7.87 10.29
C PHE A 230 -15.67 7.90 10.67
N GLU A 231 -16.02 7.30 11.82
CA GLU A 231 -17.39 7.34 12.36
C GLU A 231 -17.82 8.75 12.77
N ALA A 232 -16.90 9.52 13.35
CA ALA A 232 -17.12 10.93 13.66
C ALA A 232 -17.41 11.76 12.41
N SER A 233 -16.73 11.47 11.28
CA SER A 233 -17.03 12.08 9.98
C SER A 233 -18.43 11.73 9.47
N LEU A 234 -18.81 10.45 9.54
CA LEU A 234 -20.14 9.98 9.13
C LEU A 234 -21.27 10.60 9.98
N THR A 235 -21.03 10.81 11.27
CA THR A 235 -22.01 11.40 12.21
C THR A 235 -22.03 12.93 12.15
N ALA A 236 -20.89 13.59 11.98
CA ALA A 236 -20.82 15.04 11.77
C ALA A 236 -21.49 15.47 10.45
N GLN A 237 -21.49 14.60 9.42
CA GLN A 237 -22.27 14.81 8.20
C GLN A 237 -23.78 14.65 8.42
N LYS A 238 -24.22 13.85 9.41
CA LYS A 238 -25.63 13.77 9.82
C LYS A 238 -26.08 14.98 10.66
N SER A 239 -25.17 15.58 11.47
CA SER A 239 -25.48 16.72 12.34
C SER A 239 -25.22 18.09 11.71
N ARG A 240 -24.43 18.19 10.64
CA ARG A 240 -24.29 19.45 9.86
C ARG A 240 -25.57 19.87 9.13
N ALA A 241 -26.58 19.01 9.09
CA ALA A 241 -27.93 19.38 8.68
C ALA A 241 -28.67 20.25 9.72
N SER A 242 -28.18 20.39 10.97
CA SER A 242 -28.87 21.11 12.04
C SER A 242 -28.12 22.30 12.65
N CYS A 243 -26.90 22.62 12.22
CA CYS A 243 -26.16 23.76 12.79
C CYS A 243 -25.51 24.64 11.70
N LEU A 244 -26.32 25.51 11.11
CA LEU A 244 -25.85 26.71 10.41
C LEU A 244 -25.84 27.86 11.43
N GLY A 245 -24.65 28.16 11.96
CA GLY A 245 -24.47 29.27 12.89
C GLY A 245 -23.01 29.49 13.24
N GLN A 246 -22.46 30.60 12.71
CA GLN A 246 -21.25 31.31 13.12
C GLN A 246 -19.90 30.63 12.85
N MET A 247 -19.30 31.01 11.71
CA MET A 247 -17.83 31.05 11.57
C MET A 247 -17.36 32.45 11.98
N ASP A 248 -16.79 32.57 13.17
CA ASP A 248 -15.96 33.72 13.50
C ASP A 248 -14.55 33.49 12.96
N ALA A 249 -14.21 34.22 11.91
CA ALA A 249 -12.85 34.47 11.51
C ALA A 249 -12.19 35.38 12.57
N HIS A 250 -10.90 35.13 12.84
CA HIS A 250 -10.00 35.87 13.74
C HIS A 250 -9.90 35.36 15.19
N LYS A 251 -9.07 34.33 15.40
CA LYS A 251 -8.27 34.20 16.63
C LYS A 251 -6.87 33.63 16.34
N GLY A 252 -5.88 34.47 16.63
CA GLY A 252 -4.53 34.19 17.14
C GLY A 252 -3.75 32.96 16.63
N ILE A 253 -2.61 33.24 16.01
CA ILE A 253 -1.44 32.36 15.98
C ILE A 253 -0.91 32.24 17.42
N ASP A 254 -1.49 31.34 18.21
CA ASP A 254 -0.87 30.65 19.36
C ASP A 254 -1.96 29.85 20.13
N ASN A 255 -1.74 28.54 20.30
CA ASN A 255 -2.66 27.46 20.77
C ASN A 255 -3.65 26.87 19.75
N CYS A 256 -3.12 26.27 18.67
CA CYS A 256 -3.88 25.24 17.97
C CYS A 256 -3.99 24.00 18.89
N ARG A 257 -5.20 23.66 19.33
CA ARG A 257 -5.51 22.48 20.14
C ARG A 257 -4.91 21.24 19.46
N LYS A 258 -4.08 20.47 20.17
CA LYS A 258 -3.48 19.26 19.60
C LYS A 258 -4.56 18.23 19.32
N LYS A 259 -4.50 17.62 18.14
CA LYS A 259 -5.34 16.50 17.77
C LYS A 259 -4.46 15.34 17.38
N VAL A 260 -4.43 14.33 18.24
CA VAL A 260 -3.53 13.19 18.15
C VAL A 260 -4.29 11.99 17.62
N LEU A 261 -3.90 11.49 16.46
CA LEU A 261 -4.46 10.27 15.89
C LEU A 261 -3.62 9.06 16.26
N ILE A 262 -4.26 7.99 16.71
CA ILE A 262 -3.62 6.69 16.92
C ILE A 262 -3.87 5.81 15.70
N VAL A 263 -2.79 5.27 15.11
CA VAL A 263 -2.84 4.28 14.02
C VAL A 263 -2.21 2.98 14.49
N ASN A 264 -2.92 1.87 14.29
CA ASN A 264 -2.45 0.55 14.70
C ASN A 264 -1.20 0.11 13.93
N GLU A 265 -0.44 -0.83 14.50
CA GLU A 265 0.74 -1.41 13.83
C GLU A 265 0.36 -1.94 12.44
N GLY A 266 1.16 -1.56 11.44
CA GLY A 266 0.96 -1.97 10.06
C GLY A 266 -0.26 -1.37 9.37
N ALA A 267 -0.91 -0.36 9.99
CA ALA A 267 -2.22 0.15 9.61
C ALA A 267 -3.23 -1.00 9.57
N GLY A 268 -3.37 -1.67 10.71
CA GLY A 268 -4.26 -2.82 10.94
C GLY A 268 -5.75 -2.48 11.04
N ASP A 269 -6.17 -1.36 10.43
CA ASP A 269 -7.50 -0.77 10.53
C ASP A 269 -8.26 -0.94 9.21
N ALA A 270 -9.58 -1.14 9.25
CA ALA A 270 -10.39 -1.34 8.04
C ALA A 270 -10.32 -0.19 7.02
N VAL A 271 -10.08 1.04 7.47
CA VAL A 271 -9.90 2.20 6.59
C VAL A 271 -8.72 2.00 5.63
N ALA A 272 -7.64 1.35 6.09
CA ALA A 272 -6.46 1.11 5.27
C ALA A 272 -6.73 0.15 4.10
N LEU A 273 -7.81 -0.63 4.15
CA LEU A 273 -8.24 -1.52 3.06
C LEU A 273 -8.59 -0.73 1.80
N LEU A 274 -9.11 0.50 1.94
CA LEU A 274 -9.52 1.33 0.80
C LEU A 274 -8.36 1.63 -0.15
N GLY A 275 -7.15 1.82 0.37
CA GLY A 275 -5.97 2.05 -0.46
C GLY A 275 -5.61 0.84 -1.32
N VAL A 276 -5.90 -0.37 -0.83
CA VAL A 276 -5.75 -1.63 -1.58
C VAL A 276 -6.89 -1.79 -2.58
N PHE A 277 -8.11 -1.36 -2.26
CA PHE A 277 -9.23 -1.36 -3.21
C PHE A 277 -8.93 -0.48 -4.41
N ARG A 278 -8.33 0.69 -4.20
CA ARG A 278 -7.92 1.57 -5.30
C ARG A 278 -6.84 0.94 -6.18
N LEU A 279 -5.91 0.17 -5.60
CA LEU A 279 -4.95 -0.62 -6.36
C LEU A 279 -5.67 -1.66 -7.24
N LEU A 280 -6.61 -2.42 -6.67
CA LEU A 280 -7.39 -3.40 -7.45
C LEU A 280 -8.21 -2.72 -8.55
N GLN A 281 -8.83 -1.57 -8.26
CA GLN A 281 -9.56 -0.79 -9.26
C GLN A 281 -8.64 -0.40 -10.43
N TYR A 282 -7.42 0.06 -10.13
CA TYR A 282 -6.39 0.32 -11.13
C TYR A 282 -6.04 -0.94 -11.93
N LEU A 283 -5.65 -2.03 -11.26
CA LEU A 283 -5.23 -3.27 -11.92
C LEU A 283 -6.35 -3.94 -12.74
N SER A 284 -7.62 -3.71 -12.36
CA SER A 284 -8.79 -4.29 -13.01
C SER A 284 -9.13 -3.66 -14.36
N GLN A 285 -8.43 -2.58 -14.76
CA GLN A 285 -8.61 -1.95 -16.06
C GLN A 285 -8.27 -2.93 -17.19
N ASP A 286 -9.02 -2.86 -18.30
CA ASP A 286 -8.95 -3.85 -19.38
C ASP A 286 -7.57 -3.93 -20.05
N HIS A 287 -6.82 -2.82 -20.07
CA HIS A 287 -5.46 -2.76 -20.62
C HIS A 287 -4.38 -3.29 -19.65
N LEU A 288 -4.75 -3.66 -18.42
CA LEU A 288 -3.89 -4.28 -17.42
C LEU A 288 -4.32 -5.75 -17.21
N LEU A 289 -4.80 -6.11 -16.02
CA LEU A 289 -5.23 -7.49 -15.72
C LEU A 289 -6.67 -7.75 -16.19
N GLY A 290 -7.47 -6.70 -16.39
CA GLY A 290 -8.88 -6.80 -16.77
C GLY A 290 -9.76 -7.44 -15.70
N ARG A 291 -11.07 -7.44 -15.92
CA ARG A 291 -12.04 -7.95 -14.93
C ARG A 291 -12.48 -9.41 -15.12
N LYS A 292 -12.19 -9.98 -16.29
CA LYS A 292 -12.72 -11.29 -16.70
C LYS A 292 -11.75 -12.45 -16.45
N ARG A 293 -10.44 -12.16 -16.38
CA ARG A 293 -9.39 -13.17 -16.21
C ARG A 293 -9.35 -13.62 -14.76
N ALA A 294 -9.24 -14.94 -14.56
CA ALA A 294 -8.99 -15.47 -13.25
C ALA A 294 -7.54 -15.15 -12.84
N ILE A 295 -7.36 -14.59 -11.65
CA ILE A 295 -6.06 -14.19 -11.13
C ILE A 295 -5.85 -14.83 -9.76
N LYS A 296 -4.68 -15.40 -9.53
CA LYS A 296 -4.23 -15.84 -8.21
C LYS A 296 -3.21 -14.85 -7.67
N PHE A 297 -3.64 -13.95 -6.79
CA PHE A 297 -2.76 -13.01 -6.12
C PHE A 297 -1.93 -13.72 -5.05
N VAL A 298 -0.64 -13.40 -5.01
CA VAL A 298 0.30 -13.91 -4.01
C VAL A 298 0.89 -12.73 -3.24
N VAL A 299 0.79 -12.77 -1.92
CA VAL A 299 1.24 -11.67 -1.05
C VAL A 299 1.78 -12.17 0.29
N ASP A 300 2.84 -11.57 0.78
CA ASP A 300 3.31 -11.80 2.14
C ASP A 300 2.45 -11.04 3.17
N ALA A 301 2.27 -11.62 4.36
CA ALA A 301 1.45 -11.02 5.40
C ALA A 301 2.22 -10.87 6.72
N GLY A 302 2.42 -9.61 7.14
CA GLY A 302 2.79 -9.29 8.52
C GLY A 302 1.55 -9.17 9.40
N THR A 303 0.70 -8.17 9.12
CA THR A 303 -0.54 -7.88 9.88
C THR A 303 -1.82 -8.33 9.18
N GLY A 304 -1.71 -8.89 7.97
CA GLY A 304 -2.84 -9.37 7.18
C GLY A 304 -3.64 -8.32 6.40
N THR A 305 -3.60 -7.03 6.77
CA THR A 305 -4.48 -6.01 6.14
C THR A 305 -4.39 -5.95 4.62
N THR A 306 -3.19 -6.12 4.05
CA THR A 306 -3.02 -6.07 2.59
C THR A 306 -3.72 -7.24 1.90
N ALA A 307 -3.57 -8.45 2.44
CA ALA A 307 -4.22 -9.65 1.91
C ALA A 307 -5.75 -9.56 2.02
N VAL A 308 -6.24 -9.15 3.19
CA VAL A 308 -7.68 -8.94 3.42
C VAL A 308 -8.23 -7.85 2.51
N GLY A 309 -7.46 -6.77 2.29
CA GLY A 309 -7.83 -5.71 1.34
C GLY A 309 -7.91 -6.20 -0.11
N LEU A 310 -7.01 -7.11 -0.51
CA LEU A 310 -7.06 -7.74 -1.84
C LEU A 310 -8.31 -8.62 -1.98
N GLY A 311 -8.58 -9.51 -1.01
CA GLY A 311 -9.73 -10.43 -1.08
C GLY A 311 -11.05 -9.67 -1.02
N LEU A 312 -11.18 -8.75 -0.07
CA LEU A 312 -12.43 -8.00 0.11
C LEU A 312 -12.67 -7.03 -1.04
N GLY A 313 -11.61 -6.44 -1.59
CA GLY A 313 -11.71 -5.55 -2.74
C GLY A 313 -12.09 -6.30 -4.02
N ALA A 314 -11.60 -7.52 -4.21
CA ALA A 314 -12.01 -8.37 -5.34
C ALA A 314 -13.52 -8.66 -5.32
N ILE A 315 -14.07 -8.90 -4.13
CA ILE A 315 -15.52 -9.07 -3.92
C ILE A 315 -16.26 -7.74 -4.13
N CYS A 316 -15.80 -6.67 -3.50
CA CYS A 316 -16.52 -5.38 -3.51
C CYS A 316 -16.50 -4.71 -4.90
N LEU A 317 -15.39 -4.72 -5.62
CA LEU A 317 -15.29 -4.09 -6.95
C LEU A 317 -16.11 -4.79 -8.03
N GLY A 318 -16.49 -6.06 -7.81
CA GLY A 318 -17.49 -6.73 -8.61
C GLY A 318 -18.94 -6.35 -8.29
N CYS A 319 -19.17 -5.68 -7.15
CA CYS A 319 -20.48 -5.28 -6.64
C CYS A 319 -20.81 -3.78 -6.81
N VAL A 320 -19.82 -2.94 -7.10
CA VAL A 320 -20.03 -1.48 -7.29
C VAL A 320 -20.52 -1.22 -8.72
N PRO A 321 -21.71 -0.63 -8.93
CA PRO A 321 -22.18 -0.26 -10.25
C PRO A 321 -21.39 0.97 -10.75
N LEU A 322 -20.28 0.72 -11.44
CA LEU A 322 -19.73 1.70 -12.37
C LEU A 322 -20.65 1.68 -13.60
N PHE A 323 -21.49 2.69 -13.74
CA PHE A 323 -22.47 2.89 -14.83
C PHE A 323 -23.63 1.89 -14.85
N ASN A 324 -24.71 2.18 -14.11
CA ASN A 324 -26.11 1.80 -14.36
C ASN A 324 -26.45 0.40 -14.96
N THR A 325 -25.58 -0.60 -14.82
CA THR A 325 -25.74 -1.92 -15.44
C THR A 325 -25.71 -2.99 -14.36
N LEU A 326 -26.80 -3.74 -14.31
CA LEU A 326 -27.19 -4.68 -13.26
C LEU A 326 -26.49 -6.03 -13.43
N LEU A 327 -25.15 -6.08 -13.35
CA LEU A 327 -24.41 -7.34 -13.32
C LEU A 327 -23.33 -7.27 -12.24
N VAL A 328 -23.65 -7.84 -11.07
CA VAL A 328 -22.67 -8.14 -10.02
C VAL A 328 -21.86 -9.34 -10.51
N LYS A 329 -20.69 -9.09 -11.10
CA LYS A 329 -19.69 -10.14 -11.34
C LYS A 329 -18.49 -9.80 -10.47
N LEU A 330 -18.33 -10.58 -9.40
CA LEU A 330 -17.10 -10.62 -8.60
C LEU A 330 -15.89 -10.70 -9.53
N LEU A 331 -14.81 -10.01 -9.20
CA LEU A 331 -13.55 -10.28 -9.87
C LEU A 331 -13.19 -11.74 -9.56
N PRO A 332 -12.88 -12.59 -10.56
CA PRO A 332 -12.49 -13.98 -10.34
C PRO A 332 -11.04 -14.05 -9.82
N TRP A 333 -10.76 -13.26 -8.78
CA TRP A 333 -9.43 -13.03 -8.24
C TRP A 333 -9.36 -13.65 -6.85
N GLU A 334 -8.51 -14.65 -6.72
CA GLU A 334 -8.24 -15.35 -5.46
C GLU A 334 -6.97 -14.78 -4.82
N VAL A 335 -6.88 -14.84 -3.50
CA VAL A 335 -5.72 -14.31 -2.75
C VAL A 335 -5.10 -15.42 -1.91
N THR A 336 -3.86 -15.76 -2.21
CA THR A 336 -2.99 -16.61 -1.39
C THR A 336 -2.06 -15.72 -0.58
N ALA A 337 -2.15 -15.81 0.75
CA ALA A 337 -1.37 -14.98 1.66
C ALA A 337 -0.46 -15.82 2.56
N ILE A 338 0.84 -15.51 2.54
CA ILE A 338 1.83 -16.24 3.32
C ILE A 338 1.91 -15.65 4.73
N ALA A 339 1.53 -16.45 5.72
CA ALA A 339 1.56 -16.12 7.15
C ALA A 339 3.02 -16.06 7.65
N LEU A 340 3.44 -14.92 8.22
CA LEU A 340 4.84 -14.71 8.64
C LEU A 340 5.04 -14.47 10.13
N VAL A 341 4.07 -13.82 10.77
CA VAL A 341 4.20 -13.31 12.15
C VAL A 341 3.40 -14.16 13.13
N ASP A 342 2.14 -14.44 12.80
CA ASP A 342 1.18 -15.12 13.67
C ASP A 342 0.82 -16.51 13.11
N THR A 343 -0.01 -17.25 13.84
CA THR A 343 -0.59 -18.51 13.35
C THR A 343 -1.65 -18.24 12.29
N ILE A 344 -1.97 -19.25 11.47
CA ILE A 344 -3.06 -19.17 10.50
C ILE A 344 -4.38 -18.77 11.19
N ASP A 345 -4.68 -19.35 12.35
CA ASP A 345 -5.88 -18.99 13.12
C ASP A 345 -5.87 -17.52 13.57
N GLY A 346 -4.70 -16.99 13.96
CA GLY A 346 -4.52 -15.57 14.28
C GLY A 346 -4.84 -14.67 13.08
N TYR A 347 -4.37 -15.04 11.88
CA TYR A 347 -4.70 -14.32 10.66
C TYR A 347 -6.18 -14.43 10.27
N LYS A 348 -6.80 -15.61 10.40
CA LYS A 348 -8.24 -15.79 10.19
C LYS A 348 -9.07 -14.95 11.16
N GLN A 349 -8.64 -14.84 12.42
CA GLN A 349 -9.29 -13.95 13.38
C GLN A 349 -9.12 -12.48 13.00
N GLN A 350 -7.92 -12.08 12.56
CA GLN A 350 -7.67 -10.71 12.10
C GLN A 350 -8.45 -10.36 10.84
N GLU A 351 -8.61 -11.29 9.91
CA GLU A 351 -9.49 -11.18 8.75
C GLU A 351 -10.93 -10.92 9.17
N LYS A 352 -11.49 -11.75 10.06
CA LYS A 352 -12.83 -11.54 10.62
C LYS A 352 -12.99 -10.18 11.30
N ASN A 353 -11.98 -9.74 12.05
CA ASN A 353 -12.01 -8.44 12.71
C ASN A 353 -12.04 -7.28 11.70
N LEU A 354 -11.17 -7.32 10.68
CA LEU A 354 -11.11 -6.31 9.62
C LEU A 354 -12.39 -6.28 8.78
N ILE A 355 -12.95 -7.45 8.46
CA ILE A 355 -14.22 -7.57 7.75
C ILE A 355 -15.36 -7.01 8.60
N SER A 356 -15.42 -7.36 9.88
CA SER A 356 -16.46 -6.87 10.80
C SER A 356 -16.38 -5.36 10.96
N GLU A 357 -15.17 -4.82 11.10
CA GLU A 357 -14.95 -3.39 11.17
C GLU A 357 -15.30 -2.71 9.83
N PHE A 358 -14.93 -3.30 8.70
CA PHE A 358 -15.34 -2.80 7.38
C PHE A 358 -16.85 -2.80 7.24
N LYS A 359 -17.55 -3.87 7.63
CA LYS A 359 -19.03 -3.93 7.65
C LYS A 359 -19.63 -2.92 8.61
N ARG A 360 -18.97 -2.59 9.72
CA ARG A 360 -19.45 -1.53 10.62
C ARG A 360 -19.33 -0.14 9.97
N LEU A 361 -18.17 0.16 9.37
CA LEU A 361 -17.87 1.45 8.77
C LEU A 361 -18.54 1.66 7.41
N PHE A 362 -18.77 0.58 6.67
CA PHE A 362 -19.19 0.57 5.28
C PHE A 362 -20.36 -0.37 4.98
N GLY A 363 -20.92 -1.10 5.95
CA GLY A 363 -21.93 -2.15 5.69
C GLY A 363 -23.28 -1.63 5.18
N PHE A 364 -23.58 -0.34 5.35
CA PHE A 364 -24.71 0.30 4.67
C PHE A 364 -24.55 0.33 3.13
N LEU A 365 -23.38 -0.03 2.60
CA LEU A 365 -23.01 -0.05 1.18
C LEU A 365 -23.11 -1.42 0.54
N LEU A 366 -23.09 -2.47 1.35
CA LEU A 366 -23.11 -3.83 0.84
C LEU A 366 -24.57 -4.26 0.72
N LYS A 367 -25.00 -4.65 -0.49
CA LYS A 367 -26.28 -5.34 -0.66
C LYS A 367 -26.28 -6.60 0.21
N LYS A 368 -27.46 -6.95 0.74
CA LYS A 368 -27.67 -8.12 1.61
C LYS A 368 -27.07 -9.42 1.06
N SER A 369 -27.03 -9.58 -0.27
CA SER A 369 -26.42 -10.72 -0.97
C SER A 369 -24.90 -10.74 -0.90
N SER A 370 -24.23 -9.60 -1.11
CA SER A 370 -22.77 -9.47 -1.04
C SER A 370 -22.24 -9.60 0.39
N LEU A 371 -23.07 -9.25 1.39
CA LEU A 371 -22.70 -9.42 2.80
C LEU A 371 -22.44 -10.89 3.18
N ASN A 372 -23.20 -11.82 2.60
CA ASN A 372 -23.09 -13.25 2.89
C ASN A 372 -21.83 -13.89 2.26
N GLU A 373 -21.39 -13.41 1.09
CA GLU A 373 -20.14 -13.87 0.45
C GLU A 373 -18.91 -13.39 1.21
N VAL A 374 -18.99 -12.22 1.84
CA VAL A 374 -17.93 -11.66 2.70
C VAL A 374 -17.81 -12.39 4.04
N ASP A 375 -18.77 -13.23 4.42
CA ASP A 375 -18.68 -14.05 5.65
C ASP A 375 -17.88 -15.35 5.48
N GLY A 376 -17.44 -15.66 4.24
CA GLY A 376 -16.53 -16.76 3.94
C GLY A 376 -15.06 -16.43 4.23
N GLU A 377 -14.19 -17.44 4.16
CA GLU A 377 -12.73 -17.22 4.13
C GLU A 377 -12.37 -16.63 2.76
N ILE A 378 -12.05 -15.32 2.72
CA ILE A 378 -11.77 -14.56 1.48
C ILE A 378 -10.28 -14.54 1.14
N VAL A 379 -9.44 -15.03 2.04
CA VAL A 379 -7.99 -15.19 1.85
C VAL A 379 -7.59 -16.64 2.13
N HIS A 380 -6.88 -17.25 1.19
CA HIS A 380 -6.22 -18.54 1.40
C HIS A 380 -4.90 -18.34 2.15
N TRP A 381 -4.96 -18.49 3.48
CA TRP A 381 -3.79 -18.40 4.35
C TRP A 381 -2.93 -19.65 4.28
N VAL A 382 -1.64 -19.48 4.00
CA VAL A 382 -0.68 -20.57 3.88
C VAL A 382 0.53 -20.31 4.76
N GLU A 383 1.15 -21.39 5.24
CA GLU A 383 2.43 -21.29 5.93
C GLU A 383 3.56 -20.96 4.95
N ARG A 384 4.60 -20.33 5.47
CA ARG A 384 5.85 -20.14 4.74
C ARG A 384 6.44 -21.50 4.35
N CYS A 385 6.90 -21.65 3.11
CA CYS A 385 7.50 -22.89 2.60
C CYS A 385 8.61 -23.45 3.51
N ARG A 386 9.36 -22.57 4.19
CA ARG A 386 10.33 -22.90 5.23
C ARG A 386 9.91 -22.24 6.56
N PRO A 387 9.09 -22.90 7.40
CA PRO A 387 8.59 -22.32 8.64
C PRO A 387 9.71 -21.93 9.61
N ARG A 388 9.55 -20.77 10.26
CA ARG A 388 10.52 -20.25 11.23
C ARG A 388 9.92 -19.12 12.05
N LYS A 389 10.54 -18.80 13.19
CA LYS A 389 10.16 -17.62 13.98
C LYS A 389 10.33 -16.33 13.17
N PHE A 390 9.35 -15.44 13.29
CA PHE A 390 9.34 -14.17 12.59
C PHE A 390 10.61 -13.35 12.84
N GLY A 391 11.15 -12.76 11.76
CA GLY A 391 12.36 -11.94 11.80
C GLY A 391 13.68 -12.71 11.95
N ASN A 392 13.67 -14.05 12.05
CA ASN A 392 14.88 -14.84 11.86
C ASN A 392 15.23 -14.92 10.36
N VAL A 393 16.36 -15.50 10.00
CA VAL A 393 16.76 -15.81 8.62
C VAL A 393 17.41 -17.18 8.65
N LEU A 394 17.04 -18.06 7.72
CA LEU A 394 17.64 -19.38 7.58
C LEU A 394 18.81 -19.34 6.59
N GLU A 395 19.68 -20.33 6.71
CA GLU A 395 20.74 -20.57 5.73
C GLU A 395 20.16 -20.75 4.32
N GLY A 396 20.79 -20.10 3.33
CA GLY A 396 20.37 -20.10 1.93
C GLY A 396 19.38 -18.99 1.56
N GLU A 397 18.71 -18.33 2.52
CA GLU A 397 17.69 -17.32 2.18
C GLU A 397 18.30 -16.01 1.65
N ILE A 398 19.46 -15.58 2.17
CA ILE A 398 20.16 -14.38 1.67
C ILE A 398 20.72 -14.65 0.28
N GLU A 399 21.23 -15.85 0.07
CA GLU A 399 21.74 -16.36 -1.20
C GLU A 399 20.63 -16.41 -2.25
N ALA A 400 19.44 -16.89 -1.88
CA ALA A 400 18.26 -16.88 -2.74
C ALA A 400 17.86 -15.45 -3.13
N CYS A 401 17.81 -14.51 -2.17
CA CYS A 401 17.53 -13.11 -2.45
C CYS A 401 18.56 -12.50 -3.42
N HIS A 402 19.84 -12.78 -3.18
CA HIS A 402 20.94 -12.33 -4.03
C HIS A 402 20.82 -12.87 -5.46
N ARG A 403 20.53 -14.18 -5.61
CA ARG A 403 20.34 -14.81 -6.91
C ARG A 403 19.15 -14.24 -7.68
N ILE A 404 18.00 -14.05 -7.00
CA ILE A 404 16.83 -13.38 -7.60
C ILE A 404 17.22 -11.98 -8.09
N ALA A 405 17.91 -11.21 -7.26
CA ALA A 405 18.34 -9.85 -7.62
C ALA A 405 19.30 -9.84 -8.82
N GLN A 406 20.25 -10.77 -8.90
CA GLN A 406 21.17 -10.87 -10.04
C GLN A 406 20.48 -11.27 -11.34
N LEU A 407 19.54 -12.22 -11.29
CA LEU A 407 18.86 -12.75 -12.47
C LEU A 407 17.76 -11.82 -12.99
N THR A 408 17.10 -11.08 -12.10
CA THR A 408 15.89 -10.33 -12.44
C THR A 408 16.06 -8.82 -12.30
N GLY A 409 17.07 -8.34 -11.56
CA GLY A 409 17.18 -6.94 -11.15
C GLY A 409 16.14 -6.53 -10.09
N ILE A 410 15.38 -7.48 -9.52
CA ILE A 410 14.39 -7.24 -8.48
C ILE A 410 14.96 -7.67 -7.13
N LEU A 411 15.02 -6.75 -6.18
CA LEU A 411 15.50 -7.04 -4.84
C LEU A 411 14.34 -7.45 -3.93
N VAL A 412 14.38 -8.70 -3.46
CA VAL A 412 13.53 -9.21 -2.39
C VAL A 412 14.29 -9.29 -1.07
N ASP A 413 13.55 -9.30 0.04
CA ASP A 413 14.08 -9.48 1.38
C ASP A 413 13.67 -10.85 1.95
N PRO A 414 14.51 -11.46 2.79
CA PRO A 414 14.23 -12.80 3.32
C PRO A 414 13.12 -12.79 4.38
N VAL A 415 12.74 -11.64 4.97
CA VAL A 415 11.71 -11.61 6.01
C VAL A 415 10.32 -11.69 5.40
N TYR A 416 10.07 -10.92 4.33
CA TYR A 416 8.76 -10.74 3.71
C TYR A 416 8.70 -11.26 2.27
N THR A 417 9.30 -10.52 1.34
CA THR A 417 9.02 -10.66 -0.10
C THR A 417 9.58 -11.94 -0.72
N LEU A 418 10.63 -12.54 -0.14
CA LEU A 418 11.11 -13.86 -0.56
C LEU A 418 10.03 -14.94 -0.41
N ALA A 419 9.24 -14.90 0.65
CA ALA A 419 8.21 -15.91 0.89
C ALA A 419 7.09 -15.85 -0.17
N ALA A 420 6.72 -14.63 -0.58
CA ALA A 420 5.77 -14.44 -1.69
C ALA A 420 6.37 -14.85 -3.04
N TRP A 421 7.66 -14.60 -3.26
CA TRP A 421 8.36 -15.05 -4.48
C TRP A 421 8.42 -16.58 -4.60
N GLU A 422 8.74 -17.27 -3.50
CA GLU A 422 8.75 -18.74 -3.42
C GLU A 422 7.37 -19.32 -3.74
N MET A 423 6.31 -18.76 -3.15
CA MET A 423 4.94 -19.20 -3.38
C MET A 423 4.47 -18.92 -4.82
N ALA A 424 4.78 -17.74 -5.37
CA ALA A 424 4.45 -17.42 -6.76
C ALA A 424 5.18 -18.36 -7.74
N THR A 425 6.44 -18.68 -7.44
CA THR A 425 7.23 -19.64 -8.22
C THR A 425 6.60 -21.04 -8.18
N LEU A 426 6.20 -21.52 -6.99
CA LEU A 426 5.54 -22.82 -6.81
C LEU A 426 4.25 -22.91 -7.64
N LEU A 427 3.37 -21.91 -7.49
CA LEU A 427 2.08 -21.88 -8.17
C LEU A 427 2.22 -21.83 -9.69
N SER A 428 3.27 -21.19 -10.21
CA SER A 428 3.57 -21.13 -11.64
C SER A 428 4.41 -22.31 -12.16
N ASP A 429 4.97 -23.14 -11.28
CA ASP A 429 5.71 -24.36 -11.62
C ASP A 429 4.77 -25.54 -11.90
N GLU A 430 3.67 -25.63 -11.14
CA GLU A 430 2.68 -26.69 -11.26
C GLU A 430 2.29 -26.91 -12.73
N LYS A 431 2.75 -28.03 -13.31
CA LYS A 431 2.60 -28.40 -14.74
C LYS A 431 1.15 -28.55 -15.24
N LEU A 432 0.17 -28.31 -14.37
CA LEU A 432 -1.23 -28.30 -14.74
C LEU A 432 -1.55 -26.92 -15.31
N LYS A 433 -2.21 -26.87 -16.47
CA LYS A 433 -2.80 -25.62 -16.97
C LYS A 433 -3.64 -25.02 -15.83
N GLN A 434 -3.11 -24.00 -15.17
CA GLN A 434 -3.91 -23.23 -14.23
C GLN A 434 -4.79 -22.33 -15.08
N ASP A 435 -6.10 -22.39 -14.87
CA ASP A 435 -7.08 -21.49 -15.50
C ASP A 435 -6.93 -20.03 -15.01
N ALA A 436 -5.92 -19.72 -14.20
CA ALA A 436 -5.67 -18.43 -13.58
C ALA A 436 -4.21 -17.99 -13.66
N ASP A 437 -3.97 -16.70 -13.95
CA ASP A 437 -2.63 -16.11 -13.95
C ASP A 437 -2.15 -15.84 -12.50
N VAL A 438 -0.88 -16.13 -12.22
CA VAL A 438 -0.27 -15.84 -10.91
C VAL A 438 0.28 -14.42 -10.88
N VAL A 439 -0.14 -13.63 -9.90
CA VAL A 439 0.30 -12.23 -9.72
C VAL A 439 0.82 -12.01 -8.30
N MET A 440 2.13 -11.83 -8.16
CA MET A 440 2.76 -11.44 -6.90
C MET A 440 2.67 -9.93 -6.69
N LEU A 441 2.23 -9.50 -5.50
CA LEU A 441 2.39 -8.10 -5.07
C LEU A 441 3.74 -7.92 -4.38
N HIS A 442 4.63 -7.11 -4.95
CA HIS A 442 5.90 -6.79 -4.31
C HIS A 442 5.69 -5.75 -3.20
N THR A 443 5.59 -6.23 -1.95
CA THR A 443 5.17 -5.40 -0.81
C THR A 443 6.24 -4.45 -0.26
N GLY A 444 7.45 -4.44 -0.83
CA GLY A 444 8.56 -3.57 -0.47
C GLY A 444 9.64 -4.32 0.31
N GLY A 445 10.06 -3.78 1.46
CA GLY A 445 11.01 -4.48 2.34
C GLY A 445 12.48 -4.13 2.13
N THR A 446 12.82 -3.39 1.07
CA THR A 446 14.19 -3.13 0.63
C THR A 446 15.10 -2.54 1.71
N LEU A 447 14.62 -1.54 2.47
CA LEU A 447 15.41 -0.94 3.56
C LEU A 447 15.64 -1.88 4.75
N GLY A 448 14.86 -2.96 4.85
CA GLY A 448 15.02 -3.99 5.87
C GLY A 448 16.33 -4.77 5.70
N MET A 449 16.86 -4.85 4.48
CA MET A 449 18.13 -5.53 4.17
C MET A 449 19.32 -4.94 4.95
N PHE A 450 19.33 -3.63 5.19
CA PHE A 450 20.41 -2.98 5.95
C PHE A 450 20.40 -3.43 7.43
N GLY A 451 19.21 -3.53 8.04
CA GLY A 451 19.08 -4.05 9.39
C GLY A 451 19.46 -5.53 9.50
N LEU A 452 19.16 -6.31 8.46
CA LEU A 452 19.60 -7.71 8.37
C LEU A 452 21.11 -7.83 8.23
N ALA A 453 21.75 -6.97 7.43
CA ALA A 453 23.20 -6.95 7.29
C ALA A 453 23.92 -6.66 8.63
N GLN A 454 23.33 -5.82 9.48
CA GLN A 454 23.85 -5.60 10.84
C GLN A 454 23.72 -6.82 11.74
N ARG A 455 22.61 -7.57 11.63
CA ARG A 455 22.31 -8.72 12.48
C ARG A 455 23.01 -10.01 12.03
N TYR A 456 23.11 -10.22 10.73
CA TYR A 456 23.65 -11.44 10.09
C TYR A 456 24.97 -11.17 9.37
N LYS A 457 25.94 -10.57 10.09
CA LYS A 457 27.19 -10.09 9.51
C LYS A 457 27.93 -11.16 8.68
N SER A 458 27.98 -12.40 9.14
CA SER A 458 28.67 -13.50 8.45
C SER A 458 28.07 -13.76 7.07
N SER A 459 26.75 -13.89 6.96
CA SER A 459 26.05 -14.14 5.70
C SER A 459 26.26 -13.02 4.67
N PHE A 460 26.40 -11.76 5.13
CA PHE A 460 26.68 -10.63 4.25
C PHE A 460 28.18 -10.42 3.98
N HIS A 461 29.09 -10.93 4.82
CA HIS A 461 30.53 -10.92 4.54
C HIS A 461 30.88 -11.84 3.37
N SER A 462 30.21 -13.00 3.25
CA SER A 462 30.43 -13.93 2.13
C SER A 462 30.14 -13.31 0.75
N LEU A 463 29.29 -12.27 0.68
CA LEU A 463 29.06 -11.49 -0.55
C LEU A 463 30.31 -10.69 -0.98
N LYS A 464 31.13 -10.25 -0.02
CA LYS A 464 32.35 -9.46 -0.27
C LYS A 464 33.45 -10.31 -0.90
N ASP A 465 33.52 -11.57 -0.53
CA ASP A 465 34.60 -12.48 -0.94
C ASP A 465 34.32 -13.15 -2.30
N GLY A 466 33.22 -12.78 -2.97
CA GLY A 466 32.84 -13.37 -4.25
C GLY A 466 32.56 -14.88 -4.18
N ALA A 467 32.29 -15.40 -2.98
CA ALA A 467 32.14 -16.84 -2.73
C ALA A 467 30.83 -17.44 -3.30
N PHE A 468 30.04 -16.66 -4.02
CA PHE A 468 28.91 -17.17 -4.79
C PHE A 468 29.38 -17.49 -6.21
N PRO A 469 29.14 -18.71 -6.72
CA PRO A 469 29.53 -19.06 -8.08
C PRO A 469 28.95 -18.02 -9.04
N SER A 470 29.86 -17.29 -9.69
CA SER A 470 29.52 -16.26 -10.65
C SER A 470 29.02 -16.94 -11.93
N ASN A 471 27.70 -17.04 -12.09
CA ASN A 471 27.09 -17.51 -13.35
C ASN A 471 26.96 -16.34 -14.35
N ARG A 472 28.06 -15.62 -14.61
CA ARG A 472 28.12 -14.66 -15.72
C ARG A 472 28.58 -15.34 -17.00
#